data_AF-A0A1C7NRI0-F1
#
_entry.id   AF-A0A1C7NRI0-F1
#
_cell.length_a   1.000
_cell.length_b   1.000
_cell.length_c   1.000
_cell.angle_alpha   90.00
_cell.angle_beta   90.00
_cell.angle_gamma   90.00
#
_symmetry.space_group_name_H-M   'P 1'
#
loop_
_entity.id
_entity.type
_entity.pdbx_description
1 polymer ?
#
loop_
_entity_poly.entity_id
_entity_poly.type
_entity_poly.pdbx_seq_one_letter_code
_entity_poly.pdbx_strand_id
1 'polypeptide(L)'
;MSALLLTITASLIAFVHAAGQEDVFELQPEIQHIFREEAKMPPVTFSLAFTLITLSPWIFLLMNASWFRLGYTPATVISKFSEGSKARTVYIASFLASLVSLEYLFYLYWTKLNLLQTLTYLSGLVPITFFTGQRALSSIQQRKANK
;
A
#
# COMPACT_ATOMS: atom_id res chain seq x y z
N MET A 1 28.11 74.23 -15.53
CA MET A 1 28.83 73.42 -16.54
C MET A 1 29.54 72.19 -15.96
N SER A 2 29.67 72.04 -14.63
CA SER A 2 30.36 70.89 -14.00
C SER A 2 29.46 69.68 -13.73
N ALA A 3 28.18 69.88 -13.38
CA ALA A 3 27.26 68.78 -13.05
C ALA A 3 26.90 67.87 -14.24
N LEU A 4 26.71 68.44 -15.43
CA LEU A 4 26.38 67.72 -16.66
C LEU A 4 27.51 66.79 -17.12
N LEU A 5 28.75 67.25 -16.94
CA LEU A 5 29.96 66.49 -17.31
C LEU A 5 30.15 65.30 -16.37
N LEU A 6 29.78 65.47 -15.09
CA LEU A 6 29.86 64.44 -14.05
C LEU A 6 28.78 63.36 -14.20
N THR A 7 27.58 63.74 -14.65
CA THR A 7 26.51 62.77 -14.97
C THR A 7 26.81 61.97 -16.23
N ILE A 8 27.44 62.60 -17.24
CA ILE A 8 27.80 61.92 -18.48
C ILE A 8 28.90 60.89 -18.23
N THR A 9 29.95 61.25 -17.49
CA THR A 9 31.03 60.31 -17.14
C THR A 9 30.53 59.15 -16.28
N ALA A 10 29.65 59.42 -15.30
CA ALA A 10 29.02 58.36 -14.51
C ALA A 10 28.17 57.40 -15.37
N SER A 11 27.41 57.92 -16.33
CA SER A 11 26.60 57.09 -17.23
C SER A 11 27.45 56.25 -18.19
N LEU A 12 28.59 56.78 -18.65
CA LEU A 12 29.51 56.08 -19.54
C LEU A 12 30.23 54.92 -18.81
N ILE A 13 30.63 55.14 -17.55
CA ILE A 13 31.27 54.11 -16.72
C ILE A 13 30.29 52.97 -16.42
N ALA A 14 29.02 53.29 -16.10
CA ALA A 14 27.99 52.29 -15.90
C ALA A 14 27.70 51.48 -17.18
N PHE A 15 27.75 52.12 -18.35
CA PHE A 15 27.57 51.46 -19.65
C PHE A 15 28.74 50.54 -20.00
N VAL A 16 29.99 50.97 -19.76
CA VAL A 16 31.20 50.14 -19.97
C VAL A 16 31.25 48.93 -19.03
N HIS A 17 30.68 49.04 -17.83
CA HIS A 17 30.57 47.92 -16.89
C HIS A 17 29.46 46.92 -17.26
N ALA A 18 28.45 47.36 -18.02
CA ALA A 18 27.34 46.53 -18.51
C ALA A 18 27.61 45.91 -19.90
N ALA A 19 28.48 46.53 -20.70
CA ALA A 19 29.02 45.91 -21.91
C ALA A 19 29.94 44.76 -21.48
N GLY A 20 29.43 43.53 -21.59
CA GLY A 20 30.01 42.31 -21.01
C GLY A 20 31.52 42.21 -21.14
N GLN A 21 32.15 41.81 -20.03
CA GLN A 21 33.56 41.49 -19.96
C GLN A 21 33.89 40.43 -21.02
N GLU A 22 34.93 40.69 -21.84
CA GLU A 22 35.57 39.67 -22.67
C GLU A 22 35.79 38.40 -21.85
N ASP A 23 35.65 37.20 -22.43
CA ASP A 23 35.75 35.92 -21.71
C ASP A 23 37.14 35.75 -21.06
N VAL A 24 37.30 36.33 -19.87
CA VAL A 24 38.44 36.12 -18.98
C VAL A 24 38.20 34.77 -18.33
N PHE A 25 39.06 33.80 -18.62
CA PHE A 25 39.02 32.46 -18.04
C PHE A 25 39.42 32.51 -16.55
N GLU A 26 38.54 33.07 -15.72
CA GLU A 26 38.64 33.07 -14.26
C GLU A 26 37.82 31.92 -13.66
N LEU A 27 38.25 31.44 -12.50
CA LEU A 27 37.54 30.37 -11.80
C LEU A 27 36.19 30.90 -11.30
N GLN A 28 35.09 30.34 -11.81
CA GLN A 28 33.75 30.71 -11.34
C GLN A 28 33.51 30.22 -9.91
N PRO A 29 32.72 30.95 -9.12
CA PRO A 29 32.34 30.50 -7.79
C PRO A 29 31.56 29.18 -7.86
N GLU A 30 31.78 28.32 -6.88
CA GLU A 30 31.09 27.03 -6.79
C GLU A 30 29.59 27.21 -6.59
N ILE A 31 28.77 26.60 -7.45
CA ILE A 31 27.31 26.64 -7.36
C ILE A 31 26.85 25.61 -6.34
N GLN A 32 26.26 26.07 -5.24
CA GLN A 32 25.62 25.19 -4.26
C GLN A 32 24.14 24.98 -4.59
N HIS A 33 23.77 23.74 -4.94
CA HIS A 33 22.38 23.37 -5.14
C HIS A 33 21.65 23.29 -3.78
N ILE A 34 20.64 24.14 -3.58
CA ILE A 34 19.79 24.11 -2.38
C ILE A 34 18.66 23.09 -2.62
N PHE A 35 18.65 22.02 -1.84
CA PHE A 35 17.58 21.03 -1.87
C PHE A 35 16.30 21.58 -1.25
N ARG A 36 15.15 21.10 -1.73
CA ARG A 36 13.86 21.38 -1.11
C ARG A 36 13.83 20.77 0.30
N GLU A 37 13.37 21.55 1.27
CA GLU A 37 13.14 21.06 2.63
C GLU A 37 12.11 19.91 2.65
N GLU A 38 12.35 18.91 3.48
CA GLU A 38 11.44 17.79 3.66
C GLU A 38 10.10 18.26 4.24
N ALA A 39 9.00 17.70 3.75
CA ALA A 39 7.68 18.02 4.26
C ALA A 39 7.55 17.57 5.72
N LYS A 40 7.14 18.47 6.61
CA LYS A 40 6.95 18.17 8.04
C LYS A 40 5.84 17.13 8.22
N MET A 41 6.20 15.98 8.79
CA MET A 41 5.25 14.91 9.12
C MET A 41 4.44 15.25 10.40
N PRO A 42 3.17 14.81 10.49
CA PRO A 42 2.36 14.98 11.69
C PRO A 42 2.89 14.12 12.86
N PRO A 43 2.55 14.47 14.12
CA PRO A 43 2.99 13.73 15.29
C PRO A 43 2.43 12.30 15.29
N VAL A 44 3.28 11.34 15.68
CA VAL A 44 2.96 9.89 15.69
C VAL A 44 1.71 9.57 16.51
N THR A 45 1.49 10.28 17.62
CA THR A 45 0.31 10.09 18.49
C THR A 45 -1.00 10.32 17.76
N PHE A 46 -1.05 11.31 16.87
CA PHE A 46 -2.24 11.61 16.10
C PHE A 46 -2.50 10.49 15.09
N SER A 47 -1.49 10.10 14.31
CA SER A 47 -1.60 8.99 13.35
C SER A 47 -2.08 7.70 14.03
N LEU A 48 -1.52 7.36 15.20
CA LEU A 48 -1.88 6.16 15.95
C LEU A 48 -3.33 6.20 16.45
N ALA A 49 -3.80 7.36 16.94
CA ALA A 49 -5.19 7.50 17.37
C ALA A 49 -6.17 7.20 16.22
N PHE A 50 -5.90 7.72 15.02
CA PHE A 50 -6.75 7.45 13.84
C PHE A 50 -6.64 6.01 13.35
N THR A 51 -5.46 5.38 13.42
CA THR A 51 -5.31 3.95 13.14
C THR A 51 -6.16 3.10 14.09
N LEU A 52 -6.16 3.40 15.39
CA LEU A 52 -7.01 2.70 16.37
C LEU A 52 -8.50 2.91 16.12
N ILE A 53 -8.91 4.13 15.78
CA ILE A 53 -10.31 4.43 15.40
C ILE A 53 -10.71 3.61 14.16
N THR A 54 -9.82 3.49 13.17
CA THR A 54 -10.06 2.70 11.95
C THR A 54 -10.17 1.21 12.22
N LEU A 55 -9.40 0.69 13.19
CA LEU A 55 -9.45 -0.71 13.63
C LEU A 55 -10.60 -1.01 14.59
N SER A 56 -11.18 -0.01 15.23
CA SER A 56 -12.24 -0.15 16.24
C SER A 56 -13.44 -1.01 15.77
N PRO A 57 -14.00 -0.84 14.55
CA PRO A 57 -15.11 -1.67 14.08
C PRO A 57 -14.73 -3.15 13.97
N TRP A 58 -13.50 -3.45 13.55
CA TRP A 58 -13.00 -4.82 13.44
C TRP A 58 -12.83 -5.46 14.81
N ILE A 59 -12.23 -4.73 15.76
CA ILE A 59 -12.07 -5.17 17.15
C ILE A 59 -13.44 -5.40 17.79
N PHE A 60 -14.40 -4.51 17.54
CA PHE A 60 -15.77 -4.66 18.02
C PHE A 60 -16.45 -5.90 17.43
N LEU A 61 -16.28 -6.18 16.15
CA LEU A 61 -16.82 -7.38 15.52
C LEU A 61 -16.22 -8.66 16.13
N LEU A 62 -14.90 -8.69 16.33
CA LEU A 62 -14.17 -9.87 16.81
C LEU A 62 -14.31 -10.11 18.31
N MET A 63 -14.23 -9.07 19.14
CA MET A 63 -14.29 -9.19 20.61
C MET A 63 -15.72 -9.10 21.17
N ASN A 64 -16.58 -8.27 20.57
CA ASN A 64 -17.76 -7.72 21.26
C ASN A 64 -19.07 -8.43 20.94
N ALA A 65 -19.03 -9.75 20.80
CA ALA A 65 -20.24 -10.56 20.92
C ALA A 65 -21.31 -10.38 19.82
N SER A 66 -21.13 -9.62 18.74
CA SER A 66 -22.14 -9.58 17.66
C SER A 66 -22.37 -10.98 17.06
N TRP A 67 -21.31 -11.77 16.88
CA TRP A 67 -21.41 -13.14 16.38
C TRP A 67 -21.98 -14.06 17.46
N PHE A 68 -21.62 -13.82 18.72
CA PHE A 68 -22.12 -14.56 19.87
C PHE A 68 -23.62 -14.32 20.12
N ARG A 69 -24.13 -13.09 19.95
CA ARG A 69 -25.57 -12.76 20.01
C ARG A 69 -26.36 -13.41 18.88
N LEU A 70 -25.73 -13.60 17.72
CA LEU A 70 -26.30 -14.35 16.58
C LEU A 70 -26.14 -15.88 16.72
N GLY A 71 -25.52 -16.37 17.80
CA GLY A 71 -25.30 -17.81 18.05
C GLY A 71 -24.14 -18.43 17.26
N TYR A 72 -23.39 -17.64 16.48
CA TYR A 72 -22.20 -18.08 15.76
C TYR A 72 -20.97 -18.00 16.66
N THR A 73 -20.85 -18.96 17.57
CA THR A 73 -19.61 -19.15 18.36
C THR A 73 -18.56 -19.86 17.49
N PRO A 74 -17.25 -19.55 17.61
CA PRO A 74 -16.19 -20.27 16.89
C PRO A 74 -16.30 -21.80 17.04
N ALA A 75 -16.67 -22.28 18.23
CA ALA A 75 -16.92 -23.69 18.51
C ALA A 75 -18.07 -24.28 17.65
N THR A 76 -19.16 -23.54 17.46
CA THR A 76 -20.32 -23.96 16.66
C THR A 76 -20.00 -23.98 15.16
N VAL A 77 -19.14 -23.07 14.69
CA VAL A 77 -18.69 -23.03 13.30
C VAL A 77 -17.75 -24.21 13.02
N ILE A 78 -16.81 -24.47 13.92
CA ILE A 78 -15.86 -25.60 13.82
C ILE A 78 -16.59 -26.94 13.90
N SER A 79 -17.59 -27.08 14.78
CA SER A 79 -18.38 -28.31 14.87
C SER A 79 -19.14 -28.57 13.58
N LYS A 80 -19.84 -27.58 13.01
CA LYS A 80 -20.56 -27.68 11.72
C LYS A 80 -19.63 -27.95 10.53
N PHE A 81 -18.40 -27.45 10.58
CA PHE A 81 -17.37 -27.74 9.59
C PHE A 81 -16.97 -29.23 9.60
N SER A 82 -16.81 -29.80 10.80
CA SER A 82 -16.51 -31.22 11.01
C SER A 82 -17.73 -32.15 10.86
N GLU A 83 -18.94 -31.61 10.80
CA GLU A 83 -20.21 -32.35 10.81
C GLU A 83 -20.54 -32.95 9.42
N GLY A 84 -19.85 -34.01 9.01
CA GLY A 84 -20.08 -34.73 7.74
C GLY A 84 -18.94 -35.65 7.32
N SER A 85 -18.90 -36.01 6.02
CA SER A 85 -17.85 -36.88 5.47
C SER A 85 -16.47 -36.24 5.53
N LYS A 86 -15.44 -36.99 5.95
CA LYS A 86 -14.04 -36.54 6.03
C LYS A 86 -13.55 -35.91 4.71
N ALA A 87 -13.98 -36.44 3.57
CA ALA A 87 -13.64 -35.92 2.25
C ALA A 87 -14.11 -34.47 2.04
N ARG A 88 -15.30 -34.11 2.56
CA ARG A 88 -15.85 -32.76 2.46
C ARG A 88 -15.00 -31.76 3.24
N THR A 89 -14.66 -32.10 4.47
CA THR A 89 -13.82 -31.26 5.34
C THR A 89 -12.48 -30.98 4.68
N VAL A 90 -11.88 -31.97 4.00
CA VAL A 90 -10.64 -31.79 3.24
C VAL A 90 -10.82 -30.80 2.08
N TYR A 91 -11.91 -30.88 1.31
CA TYR A 91 -12.15 -29.93 0.21
C TYR A 91 -12.37 -28.49 0.68
N ILE A 92 -13.13 -28.30 1.77
CA ILE A 92 -13.36 -26.95 2.29
C ILE A 92 -12.07 -26.41 2.93
N ALA A 93 -11.32 -27.24 3.66
CA ALA A 93 -10.04 -26.86 4.24
C ALA A 93 -9.02 -26.48 3.15
N SER A 94 -8.93 -27.24 2.06
CA SER A 94 -8.01 -26.93 0.96
C SER A 94 -8.39 -25.65 0.22
N PHE A 95 -9.69 -25.39 0.05
CA PHE A 95 -10.16 -24.12 -0.51
C PHE A 95 -9.83 -22.92 0.39
N LEU A 96 -10.07 -23.04 1.71
CA LEU A 96 -9.70 -21.99 2.66
C LEU A 96 -8.18 -21.76 2.69
N ALA A 97 -7.39 -22.84 2.66
CA ALA A 97 -5.94 -22.74 2.57
C ALA A 97 -5.49 -22.03 1.29
N SER A 98 -6.13 -22.30 0.15
CA SER A 98 -5.83 -21.58 -1.10
C SER A 98 -6.19 -20.09 -1.05
N LEU A 99 -7.30 -19.72 -0.37
CA LEU A 99 -7.67 -18.32 -0.17
C LEU A 99 -6.67 -17.60 0.75
N VAL A 100 -6.25 -18.23 1.85
CA VAL A 100 -5.21 -17.68 2.73
C VAL A 100 -3.90 -17.52 1.98
N SER A 101 -3.55 -18.46 1.11
CA SER A 101 -2.35 -18.38 0.28
C SER A 101 -2.41 -17.21 -0.72
N LEU A 102 -3.57 -16.93 -1.32
CA LEU A 102 -3.78 -15.76 -2.18
C LEU A 102 -3.66 -14.44 -1.41
N GLU A 103 -4.27 -14.35 -0.22
CA GLU A 103 -4.16 -13.15 0.62
C GLU A 103 -2.71 -12.91 1.06
N TYR A 104 -2.01 -13.99 1.42
CA TYR A 104 -0.59 -13.92 1.77
C TYR A 104 0.28 -13.49 0.57
N LEU A 105 -0.05 -13.94 -0.64
CA LEU A 105 0.63 -13.48 -1.86
C LEU A 105 0.45 -11.97 -2.05
N PHE A 106 -0.76 -11.43 -1.83
CA PHE A 106 -0.99 -9.98 -1.90
C PHE A 106 -0.24 -9.21 -0.82
N TYR A 107 -0.13 -9.77 0.38
CA TYR A 107 0.73 -9.20 1.43
C TYR A 107 2.22 -9.17 1.01
N LEU A 108 2.72 -10.23 0.37
CA LEU A 108 4.08 -10.26 -0.17
C LEU A 108 4.26 -9.26 -1.32
N TYR A 109 3.23 -9.05 -2.15
CA TYR A 109 3.21 -8.01 -3.17
C TYR A 109 3.34 -6.61 -2.58
N TRP A 110 2.61 -6.30 -1.51
CA TRP A 110 2.76 -5.01 -0.83
C TRP A 110 4.17 -4.84 -0.26
N THR A 111 4.73 -5.87 0.36
CA THR A 111 5.99 -5.71 1.11
C THR A 111 7.26 -5.81 0.25
N LYS A 112 7.32 -6.73 -0.73
CA LYS A 112 8.58 -7.11 -1.39
C LYS A 112 8.50 -7.50 -2.87
N LEU A 113 7.39 -8.05 -3.37
CA LEU A 113 7.35 -8.64 -4.73
C LEU A 113 7.09 -7.60 -5.82
N ASN A 114 7.68 -7.83 -7.00
CA ASN A 114 7.34 -7.09 -8.21
C ASN A 114 6.01 -7.57 -8.81
N LEU A 115 5.39 -6.72 -9.63
CA LEU A 115 4.11 -7.01 -10.28
C LEU A 115 4.17 -8.30 -11.12
N LEU A 116 5.16 -8.44 -12.00
CA LEU A 116 5.27 -9.62 -12.86
C LEU A 116 5.49 -10.91 -12.07
N GLN A 117 6.29 -10.86 -11.00
CA GLN A 117 6.49 -12.01 -10.10
C GLN A 117 5.18 -12.42 -9.43
N THR A 118 4.42 -11.44 -8.94
CA THR A 118 3.10 -11.66 -8.34
C THR A 118 2.14 -12.29 -9.33
N LEU A 119 2.10 -11.80 -10.58
CA LEU A 119 1.30 -12.38 -11.65
C LEU A 119 1.70 -13.83 -11.96
N THR A 120 2.99 -14.16 -11.96
CA THR A 120 3.47 -15.54 -12.17
C THR A 120 3.04 -16.48 -11.02
N TYR A 121 3.13 -16.04 -9.77
CA TYR A 121 2.64 -16.85 -8.64
C TYR A 121 1.12 -16.99 -8.66
N LEU A 122 0.42 -15.91 -9.01
CA LEU A 122 -1.03 -15.87 -9.10
C LEU A 122 -1.54 -16.77 -10.23
N SER A 123 -0.85 -16.85 -11.38
CA SER A 123 -1.22 -17.76 -12.46
C SER A 123 -1.17 -19.24 -12.05
N GLY A 124 -0.29 -19.60 -11.11
CA GLY A 124 -0.27 -20.94 -10.50
C GLY A 124 -1.33 -21.14 -9.41
N LEU A 125 -1.56 -20.15 -8.55
CA LEU A 125 -2.49 -20.24 -7.41
C LEU A 125 -3.97 -20.16 -7.80
N VAL A 126 -4.32 -19.38 -8.83
CA VAL A 126 -5.70 -19.22 -9.32
C VAL A 126 -6.34 -20.55 -9.74
N PRO A 127 -5.73 -21.38 -10.60
CA PRO A 127 -6.35 -22.66 -10.98
C PRO A 127 -6.52 -23.59 -9.78
N ILE A 128 -5.56 -23.64 -8.85
CA ILE A 128 -5.67 -24.44 -7.62
C ILE A 128 -6.88 -23.97 -6.80
N THR A 129 -7.03 -22.67 -6.62
CA THR A 129 -8.15 -22.06 -5.88
C THR A 129 -9.48 -22.33 -6.59
N PHE A 130 -9.49 -22.26 -7.93
CA PHE A 130 -10.69 -22.54 -8.73
C PHE A 130 -11.16 -23.99 -8.58
N PHE A 131 -10.25 -24.97 -8.73
CA PHE A 131 -10.61 -26.39 -8.63
C PHE A 131 -11.02 -26.78 -7.20
N THR A 132 -10.28 -26.31 -6.19
CA THR A 132 -10.63 -26.56 -4.78
C THR A 132 -11.94 -25.89 -4.41
N GLY A 133 -12.19 -24.67 -4.87
CA GLY A 133 -13.44 -23.95 -4.71
C GLY A 133 -14.62 -24.69 -5.32
N GLN A 134 -14.52 -25.10 -6.58
CA GLN A 134 -15.60 -25.84 -7.25
C GLN A 134 -15.98 -27.12 -6.49
N ARG A 135 -14.98 -27.87 -6.02
CA ARG A 135 -15.22 -29.09 -5.20
C ARG A 135 -15.82 -28.76 -3.83
N ALA A 136 -15.32 -27.72 -3.16
CA ALA A 136 -15.84 -27.28 -1.86
C ALA A 136 -17.30 -26.85 -1.96
N LEU A 137 -17.66 -25.98 -2.92
CA LEU A 137 -19.05 -25.53 -3.11
C LEU A 137 -19.98 -26.66 -3.53
N SER A 138 -19.56 -27.52 -4.46
CA SER A 138 -20.35 -28.69 -4.89
C SER A 138 -20.66 -29.62 -3.70
N SER A 139 -19.68 -29.87 -2.83
CA SER A 139 -19.87 -30.70 -1.64
C SER A 139 -20.89 -30.11 -0.63
N ILE A 140 -21.00 -28.78 -0.57
CA ILE A 140 -21.98 -28.07 0.25
C ILE A 140 -23.37 -28.19 -0.39
N GLN A 141 -23.47 -28.05 -1.71
CA GLN A 141 -24.74 -28.22 -2.45
C GLN A 141 -25.29 -29.64 -2.30
N GLN A 142 -24.45 -30.68 -2.46
CA GLN A 142 -24.86 -32.08 -2.28
C GLN A 142 -25.41 -32.34 -0.87
N ARG A 143 -24.79 -31.76 0.18
CA ARG A 143 -25.33 -31.87 1.54
C ARG A 143 -26.72 -31.26 1.67
N LYS A 144 -26.97 -30.12 1.00
CA LYS A 144 -28.28 -29.46 1.01
C LYS A 144 -29.33 -30.26 0.25
N ALA A 145 -28.95 -30.91 -0.86
CA ALA A 145 -29.85 -31.75 -1.64
C ALA A 145 -30.19 -33.07 -0.95
N ASN A 146 -29.24 -33.63 -0.19
CA ASN A 146 -29.43 -34.87 0.57
C ASN A 146 -30.08 -34.68 1.96
N LYS A 147 -30.50 -33.46 2.30
CA LYS A 147 -31.13 -33.11 3.58
C LYS A 147 -32.58 -32.74 3.34
#